data_AF-A0A498Q6D8-F1
#
_entry.id   AF-A0A498Q6D8-F1
#
_cell.length_a   1.000
_cell.length_b   1.000
_cell.length_c   1.000
_cell.angle_alpha   90.00
_cell.angle_beta   90.00
_cell.angle_gamma   90.00
#
_symmetry.space_group_name_H-M   'P 1'
#
loop_
_entity.id
_entity.type
_entity.pdbx_description
1 polymer ?
#
loop_
_entity_poly.entity_id
_entity_poly.type
_entity_poly.pdbx_seq_one_letter_code
_entity_poly.pdbx_strand_id
1 'polypeptide(L)'
;MATDILGKSGRDMLAALVSGTHDPEVLAELARGRLRTKIPLLRQALEGRFVSRHRLIVEKILAKLDFLDETIEDLSAEIDRLITPFAAELDLLDTITGVDRRAAECIIAEIGVEMSRFGSSARLASWAGRCPGHHESAGKHKSGRSRPGSKWLAATLAQCAEAAGRSKGTYLGAQFQRLRGRRGHAKARKAVEHSILVAAYHVLDRHVAYQDLGADWFVRRRPEAHARRLAHQIEALGFRVTIEPTGQAA
;
A
#
# COMPACT_ATOMS: atom_id res chain seq x y z
N MET A 1 -8.06 25.26 -11.24
CA MET A 1 -8.55 24.40 -10.14
C MET A 1 -7.45 24.18 -9.10
N ALA A 2 -7.73 24.47 -7.83
CA ALA A 2 -6.90 24.04 -6.70
C ALA A 2 -7.14 22.54 -6.48
N THR A 3 -6.08 21.74 -6.44
CA THR A 3 -6.19 20.28 -6.31
C THR A 3 -6.39 19.86 -4.85
N ASP A 4 -5.96 20.70 -3.91
CA ASP A 4 -6.10 20.50 -2.48
C ASP A 4 -6.54 21.81 -1.82
N ILE A 5 -7.81 21.85 -1.41
CA ILE A 5 -8.45 23.03 -0.80
C ILE A 5 -8.17 23.10 0.70
N LEU A 6 -7.85 21.96 1.33
CA LEU A 6 -7.56 21.85 2.76
C LEU A 6 -6.05 21.76 3.05
N GLY A 7 -5.22 21.86 2.02
CA GLY A 7 -3.77 22.02 2.17
C GLY A 7 -3.41 23.38 2.78
N LYS A 8 -2.14 23.54 3.14
CA LYS A 8 -1.64 24.71 3.90
C LYS A 8 -2.06 26.07 3.32
N SER A 9 -2.05 26.23 1.99
CA SER A 9 -2.46 27.50 1.36
C SER A 9 -3.97 27.76 1.50
N GLY A 10 -4.81 26.74 1.33
CA GLY A 10 -6.26 26.88 1.45
C GLY A 10 -6.71 27.08 2.90
N ARG A 11 -6.07 26.39 3.86
CA ARG A 11 -6.29 26.62 5.29
C ARG A 11 -5.97 28.05 5.69
N ASP A 12 -4.82 28.59 5.26
CA ASP A 12 -4.45 29.96 5.60
C ASP A 12 -5.41 30.99 4.99
N MET A 13 -5.84 30.79 3.75
CA MET A 13 -6.87 31.65 3.12
C MET A 13 -8.20 31.60 3.87
N LEU A 14 -8.66 30.40 4.27
CA LEU A 14 -9.88 30.23 5.05
C LEU A 14 -9.75 30.83 6.45
N ALA A 15 -8.60 30.68 7.11
CA ALA A 15 -8.31 31.28 8.40
C ALA A 15 -8.30 32.81 8.30
N ALA A 16 -7.73 33.38 7.24
CA ALA A 16 -7.75 34.82 6.99
C ALA A 16 -9.17 35.36 6.72
N LEU A 17 -10.01 34.62 5.99
CA LEU A 17 -11.43 34.95 5.82
C LEU A 17 -12.19 34.94 7.15
N VAL A 18 -11.92 33.94 8.00
CA VAL A 18 -12.48 33.85 9.35
C VAL A 18 -12.03 35.03 10.21
N SER A 19 -10.74 35.40 10.17
CA SER A 19 -10.18 36.53 10.92
C SER A 19 -10.65 37.91 10.41
N GLY A 20 -11.25 37.97 9.22
CA GLY A 20 -11.88 39.18 8.68
C GLY A 20 -11.17 39.82 7.49
N THR A 21 -10.16 39.15 6.93
CA THR A 21 -9.54 39.56 5.68
C THR A 21 -10.39 39.09 4.51
N HIS A 22 -10.96 40.04 3.76
CA HIS A 22 -11.81 39.75 2.58
C HIS A 22 -11.21 40.26 1.27
N ASP A 23 -10.04 40.90 1.32
CA ASP A 23 -9.36 41.40 0.12
C ASP A 23 -8.82 40.21 -0.71
N PRO A 24 -9.34 39.99 -1.94
CA PRO A 24 -8.89 38.90 -2.80
C PRO A 24 -7.40 38.98 -3.15
N GLU A 25 -6.82 40.18 -3.19
CA GLU A 25 -5.39 40.39 -3.47
C GLU A 25 -4.54 39.83 -2.32
N VAL A 26 -4.88 40.19 -1.09
CA VAL A 26 -4.18 39.74 0.12
C VAL A 26 -4.33 38.23 0.31
N LEU A 27 -5.55 37.72 0.13
CA LEU A 27 -5.83 36.29 0.29
C LEU A 27 -5.10 35.44 -0.76
N ALA A 28 -5.06 35.88 -2.03
CA ALA A 28 -4.39 35.13 -3.08
C ALA A 28 -2.88 35.02 -2.87
N GLU A 29 -2.24 36.01 -2.22
CA GLU A 29 -0.81 35.96 -1.92
C GLU A 29 -0.42 34.91 -0.86
N LEU A 30 -1.38 34.40 -0.08
CA LEU A 30 -1.16 33.26 0.82
C LEU A 30 -0.90 31.94 0.07
N ALA A 31 -1.05 31.93 -1.25
CA ALA A 31 -0.71 30.80 -2.10
C ALA A 31 0.78 30.45 -2.01
N ARG A 32 1.07 29.15 -1.88
CA ARG A 32 2.43 28.61 -1.85
C ARG A 32 2.72 27.69 -3.04
N GLY A 33 4.01 27.61 -3.41
CA GLY A 33 4.52 26.71 -4.44
C GLY A 33 3.79 26.85 -5.78
N ARG A 34 3.36 25.72 -6.36
CA ARG A 34 2.66 25.68 -7.66
C ARG A 34 1.32 26.42 -7.67
N LEU A 35 0.74 26.73 -6.51
CA LEU A 35 -0.52 27.47 -6.45
C LEU A 35 -0.31 28.97 -6.75
N ARG A 36 0.92 29.49 -6.59
CA ARG A 36 1.25 30.89 -6.90
C ARG A 36 1.08 31.22 -8.38
N THR A 37 1.31 30.27 -9.28
CA THR A 37 1.08 30.47 -10.72
C THR A 37 -0.40 30.70 -11.05
N LYS A 38 -1.30 30.44 -10.11
CA LYS A 38 -2.75 30.60 -10.24
C LYS A 38 -3.31 31.80 -9.48
N ILE A 39 -2.47 32.71 -8.97
CA ILE A 39 -2.89 33.92 -8.24
C ILE A 39 -3.98 34.72 -8.98
N PRO A 40 -3.89 34.97 -10.30
CA PRO A 40 -4.95 35.69 -11.02
C PRO A 40 -6.31 34.98 -10.94
N LEU A 41 -6.33 33.64 -11.02
CA LEU A 41 -7.55 32.85 -10.91
C LEU A 41 -8.04 32.76 -9.46
N LEU A 42 -7.13 32.79 -8.47
CA LEU A 42 -7.49 32.82 -7.07
C LEU A 42 -8.19 34.12 -6.70
N ARG A 43 -7.70 35.27 -7.17
CA ARG A 43 -8.35 36.57 -6.97
C ARG A 43 -9.80 36.54 -7.46
N GLN A 44 -10.01 36.09 -8.69
CA GLN A 44 -11.35 35.89 -9.26
C GLN A 44 -12.21 34.91 -8.45
N ALA A 45 -11.63 33.84 -7.92
CA ALA A 45 -12.37 32.85 -7.12
C ALA A 45 -12.70 33.36 -5.70
N LEU A 46 -11.91 34.29 -5.19
CA LEU A 46 -12.04 34.90 -3.86
C LEU A 46 -12.91 36.18 -3.88
N GLU A 47 -13.22 36.70 -5.08
CA GLU A 47 -14.30 37.66 -5.30
C GLU A 47 -15.66 36.99 -5.05
N GLY A 48 -16.01 36.87 -3.78
CA GLY A 48 -17.24 36.21 -3.33
C GLY A 48 -17.78 36.79 -2.03
N ARG A 49 -19.05 36.50 -1.73
CA ARG A 49 -19.69 36.94 -0.48
C ARG A 49 -19.38 35.98 0.67
N PHE A 50 -18.38 36.32 1.48
CA PHE A 50 -18.12 35.66 2.76
C PHE A 50 -18.82 36.40 3.90
N VAL A 51 -19.96 35.87 4.35
CA VAL A 51 -20.81 36.50 5.38
C VAL A 51 -20.71 35.78 6.73
N SER A 52 -21.26 36.36 7.79
CA SER A 52 -21.19 35.84 9.17
C SER A 52 -21.60 34.37 9.31
N ARG A 53 -22.64 33.92 8.60
CA ARG A 53 -23.06 32.50 8.61
C ARG A 53 -21.99 31.57 8.03
N HIS A 54 -21.27 31.99 6.98
CA HIS A 54 -20.19 31.21 6.37
C HIS A 54 -18.98 31.18 7.30
N ARG A 55 -18.66 32.33 7.92
CA ARG A 55 -17.61 32.41 8.95
C ARG A 55 -17.85 31.39 10.05
N LEU A 56 -19.05 31.36 10.63
CA LEU A 56 -19.38 30.43 11.72
C LEU A 56 -19.14 28.97 11.32
N ILE A 57 -19.59 28.56 10.13
CA ILE A 57 -19.43 27.17 9.66
C ILE A 57 -17.95 26.85 9.41
N VAL A 58 -17.24 27.72 8.68
CA VAL A 58 -15.82 27.50 8.35
C VAL A 58 -14.96 27.48 9.61
N GLU A 59 -15.21 28.37 10.57
CA GLU A 59 -14.53 28.39 11.86
C GLU A 59 -14.69 27.05 12.61
N LYS A 60 -15.91 26.50 12.68
CA LYS A 60 -16.13 25.19 13.33
C LYS A 60 -15.47 24.04 12.59
N ILE A 61 -15.43 24.07 11.26
CA ILE A 61 -14.73 23.05 10.47
C ILE A 61 -13.22 23.14 10.68
N LEU A 62 -12.64 24.33 10.62
CA LEU A 62 -11.21 24.55 10.86
C LEU A 62 -10.81 24.09 12.26
N ALA A 63 -11.54 24.51 13.30
CA ALA A 63 -11.28 24.06 14.66
C ALA A 63 -11.37 22.53 14.81
N LYS A 64 -12.28 21.87 14.07
CA LYS A 64 -12.36 20.41 14.08
C LYS A 64 -11.19 19.75 13.37
N LEU A 65 -10.70 20.34 12.28
CA LEU A 65 -9.50 19.86 11.59
C LEU A 65 -8.27 19.99 12.49
N ASP A 66 -8.09 21.14 13.13
CA ASP A 66 -6.97 21.38 14.05
C ASP A 66 -6.99 20.38 15.21
N PHE A 67 -8.16 20.14 15.81
CA PHE A 67 -8.33 19.12 16.85
C PHE A 67 -7.97 17.70 16.35
N LEU A 68 -8.37 17.34 15.13
CA LEU A 68 -8.06 16.03 14.56
C LEU A 68 -6.56 15.89 14.25
N ASP A 69 -5.92 16.95 13.78
CA ASP A 69 -4.48 16.97 13.53
C ASP A 69 -3.70 16.82 14.84
N GLU A 70 -4.06 17.57 15.89
CA GLU A 70 -3.49 17.42 17.24
C GLU A 70 -3.68 15.99 17.78
N THR A 71 -4.89 15.44 17.65
CA THR A 71 -5.17 14.05 18.07
C THR A 71 -4.31 13.04 17.28
N ILE A 72 -4.07 13.27 15.98
CA ILE A 72 -3.21 12.40 15.16
C ILE A 72 -1.76 12.49 15.62
N GLU A 73 -1.27 13.70 15.93
CA GLU A 73 0.09 13.93 16.43
C GLU A 73 0.30 13.23 17.78
N ASP A 74 -0.62 13.39 18.73
CA ASP A 74 -0.58 12.75 20.04
C ASP A 74 -0.56 11.21 19.93
N LEU A 75 -1.47 10.66 19.12
CA LEU A 75 -1.53 9.21 18.88
C LEU A 75 -0.29 8.70 18.17
N SER A 76 0.28 9.48 17.24
CA SER A 76 1.51 9.11 16.54
C SER A 76 2.70 9.06 17.50
N ALA A 77 2.82 10.04 18.39
CA ALA A 77 3.87 10.06 19.41
C ALA A 77 3.74 8.88 20.38
N GLU A 78 2.51 8.52 20.75
CA GLU A 78 2.26 7.36 21.60
C GLU A 78 2.58 6.03 20.89
N ILE A 79 2.27 5.90 19.60
CA ILE A 79 2.68 4.75 18.78
C ILE A 79 4.21 4.64 18.75
N ASP A 80 4.92 5.75 18.52
CA ASP A 80 6.38 5.76 18.46
C ASP A 80 7.00 5.32 19.79
N ARG A 81 6.42 5.75 20.91
CA ARG A 81 6.82 5.31 22.26
C ARG A 81 6.58 3.81 22.45
N LEU A 82 5.41 3.31 22.06
CA LEU A 82 5.03 1.90 22.25
C LEU A 82 5.78 0.94 21.33
N ILE A 83 6.14 1.38 20.12
CA ILE A 83 6.87 0.54 19.15
C ILE A 83 8.37 0.48 19.42
N THR A 84 8.91 1.39 20.23
CA THR A 84 10.35 1.47 20.55
C THR A 84 10.99 0.12 20.93
N PRO A 85 10.38 -0.74 21.77
CA PRO A 85 10.94 -2.06 22.10
C PRO A 85 11.05 -3.02 20.91
N PHE A 86 10.33 -2.76 19.82
CA PHE A 86 10.24 -3.60 18.62
C PHE A 86 10.94 -2.96 17.41
N ALA A 87 11.89 -2.04 17.65
CA ALA A 87 12.55 -1.30 16.58
C ALA A 87 13.30 -2.22 15.58
N ALA A 88 13.92 -3.29 16.07
CA ALA A 88 14.63 -4.24 15.22
C ALA A 88 13.68 -4.99 14.28
N GLU A 89 12.54 -5.44 14.81
CA GLU A 89 11.49 -6.12 14.04
C GLU A 89 10.83 -5.18 13.04
N LEU A 90 10.67 -3.91 13.41
CA LEU A 90 10.16 -2.87 12.53
C LEU A 90 11.07 -2.67 11.32
N ASP A 91 12.38 -2.49 11.57
CA ASP A 91 13.39 -2.33 10.52
C ASP A 91 13.44 -3.57 9.61
N LEU A 92 13.32 -4.76 10.19
CA LEU A 92 13.26 -6.01 9.45
C LEU A 92 12.01 -6.10 8.55
N LEU A 93 10.84 -5.73 9.04
CA LEU A 93 9.61 -5.73 8.25
C LEU A 93 9.63 -4.69 7.12
N ASP A 94 10.25 -3.53 7.35
CA ASP A 94 10.43 -2.46 6.35
C ASP A 94 11.29 -2.89 5.15
N THR A 95 12.11 -3.95 5.30
CA THR A 95 12.86 -4.53 4.18
C THR A 95 11.97 -5.26 3.17
N ILE A 96 10.74 -5.64 3.54
CA ILE A 96 9.82 -6.37 2.64
C ILE A 96 9.30 -5.40 1.58
N THR A 97 9.50 -5.74 0.30
CA THR A 97 9.01 -4.92 -0.83
C THR A 97 7.55 -4.52 -0.65
N GLY A 98 7.31 -3.21 -0.53
CA GLY A 98 5.97 -2.61 -0.41
C GLY A 98 5.46 -2.45 1.02
N VAL A 99 6.20 -2.90 2.04
CA VAL A 99 5.96 -2.57 3.45
C VAL A 99 6.75 -1.30 3.76
N ASP A 100 6.09 -0.32 4.34
CA ASP A 100 6.72 0.86 4.92
C ASP A 100 6.63 0.82 6.45
N ARG A 101 7.29 1.77 7.13
CA ARG A 101 7.28 1.87 8.59
C ARG A 101 5.88 1.79 9.22
N ARG A 102 4.92 2.58 8.72
CA ARG A 102 3.54 2.57 9.26
C ARG A 102 2.85 1.22 9.02
N ALA A 103 3.07 0.59 7.86
CA ALA A 103 2.55 -0.75 7.63
C ALA A 103 3.19 -1.79 8.55
N ALA A 104 4.49 -1.68 8.82
CA ALA A 104 5.20 -2.57 9.75
C ALA A 104 4.67 -2.41 11.19
N GLU A 105 4.43 -1.20 11.66
CA GLU A 105 3.76 -0.92 12.94
C GLU A 105 2.38 -1.59 13.02
N CYS A 106 1.55 -1.44 11.98
CA CYS A 106 0.24 -2.10 11.92
C CYS A 106 0.37 -3.64 11.90
N ILE A 107 1.37 -4.20 11.21
CA ILE A 107 1.61 -5.64 11.20
C ILE A 107 1.94 -6.11 12.62
N ILE A 108 2.90 -5.46 13.30
CA ILE A 108 3.30 -5.80 14.67
C ILE A 108 2.11 -5.67 15.63
N ALA A 109 1.32 -4.60 15.53
CA ALA A 109 0.14 -4.41 16.38
C ALA A 109 -0.91 -5.54 16.22
N GLU A 110 -1.01 -6.13 15.03
CA GLU A 110 -2.03 -7.14 14.72
C GLU A 110 -1.56 -8.58 14.95
N ILE A 111 -0.28 -8.89 14.69
CA ILE A 111 0.24 -10.26 14.75
C ILE A 111 1.27 -10.47 15.88
N GLY A 112 1.79 -9.38 16.45
CA GLY A 112 2.92 -9.40 17.38
C GLY A 112 4.26 -9.75 16.70
N VAL A 113 5.30 -9.95 17.50
CA VAL A 113 6.63 -10.39 17.02
C VAL A 113 6.86 -11.89 17.23
N GLU A 114 6.10 -12.51 18.13
CA GLU A 114 6.25 -13.92 18.53
C GLU A 114 5.57 -14.89 17.56
N MET A 115 6.30 -15.34 16.54
CA MET A 115 5.79 -16.22 15.48
C MET A 115 5.47 -17.65 15.96
N SER A 116 6.02 -18.06 17.10
CA SER A 116 5.73 -19.32 17.78
C SER A 116 4.23 -19.51 18.08
N ARG A 117 3.49 -18.41 18.33
CA ARG A 117 2.04 -18.41 18.61
C ARG A 117 1.20 -18.96 17.46
N PHE A 118 1.67 -18.79 16.22
CA PHE A 118 1.01 -19.33 15.04
C PHE A 118 1.53 -20.71 14.67
N GLY A 119 2.80 -21.00 14.98
CA GLY A 119 3.49 -22.26 14.68
C GLY A 119 3.82 -22.50 13.20
N SER A 120 3.14 -21.83 12.27
CA SER A 120 3.56 -21.78 10.86
C SER A 120 2.99 -20.55 10.13
N SER A 121 3.67 -20.13 9.06
CA SER A 121 3.20 -19.07 8.17
C SER A 121 1.84 -19.38 7.53
N ALA A 122 1.55 -20.66 7.27
CA ALA A 122 0.24 -21.09 6.75
C ALA A 122 -0.89 -20.85 7.77
N ARG A 123 -0.64 -21.10 9.06
CA ARG A 123 -1.62 -20.82 10.12
C ARG A 123 -1.81 -19.32 10.32
N LEU A 124 -0.74 -18.52 10.29
CA LEU A 124 -0.83 -17.05 10.29
C LEU A 124 -1.68 -16.54 9.11
N ALA A 125 -1.41 -17.02 7.90
CA ALA A 125 -2.17 -16.63 6.72
C ALA A 125 -3.65 -17.04 6.80
N SER A 126 -3.94 -18.20 7.37
CA SER A 126 -5.30 -18.66 7.63
C SER A 126 -6.00 -17.78 8.66
N TRP A 127 -5.33 -17.46 9.76
CA TRP A 127 -5.85 -16.57 10.81
C TRP A 127 -6.15 -15.16 10.27
N ALA A 128 -5.25 -14.61 9.45
CA ALA A 128 -5.43 -13.29 8.82
C ALA A 128 -6.43 -13.26 7.64
N GLY A 129 -7.05 -14.41 7.31
CA GLY A 129 -7.95 -14.54 6.16
C GLY A 129 -7.25 -14.24 4.83
N ARG A 130 -5.94 -14.46 4.72
CA ARG A 130 -5.10 -14.28 3.51
C ARG A 130 -4.88 -15.59 2.75
N CYS A 131 -5.72 -16.59 2.94
CA CYS A 131 -5.70 -17.83 2.16
C CYS A 131 -7.09 -18.11 1.57
N PRO A 132 -7.20 -18.96 0.53
CA PRO A 132 -8.49 -19.51 0.11
C PRO A 132 -9.21 -20.18 1.28
N GLY A 133 -10.53 -20.06 1.33
CA GLY A 133 -11.34 -20.77 2.33
C GLY A 133 -11.39 -22.27 2.02
N HIS A 134 -11.42 -23.08 3.08
CA HIS A 134 -11.68 -24.51 2.99
C HIS A 134 -13.11 -24.77 3.46
N HIS A 135 -14.05 -24.92 2.51
CA HIS A 135 -15.45 -25.24 2.79
C HIS A 135 -15.85 -26.52 2.07
N GLU A 136 -15.63 -27.64 2.74
CA GLU A 136 -15.93 -28.97 2.23
C GLU A 136 -16.92 -29.69 3.14
N SER A 137 -17.82 -30.48 2.56
CA SER A 137 -18.75 -31.34 3.27
C SER A 137 -18.96 -32.61 2.46
N ALA A 138 -18.81 -33.78 3.08
CA ALA A 138 -18.98 -35.07 2.43
C ALA A 138 -18.21 -35.20 1.09
N GLY A 139 -16.95 -34.78 1.06
CA GLY A 139 -16.10 -34.85 -0.15
C GLY A 139 -16.39 -33.78 -1.21
N LYS A 140 -17.37 -32.90 -1.00
CA LYS A 140 -17.76 -31.86 -1.97
C LYS A 140 -17.30 -30.49 -1.52
N HIS A 141 -16.48 -29.85 -2.36
CA HIS A 141 -16.04 -28.48 -2.17
C HIS A 141 -17.17 -27.50 -2.55
N LYS A 142 -17.61 -26.67 -1.59
CA LYS A 142 -18.70 -25.70 -1.81
C LYS A 142 -18.18 -24.32 -2.20
N SER A 143 -17.31 -23.72 -1.38
CA SER A 143 -16.84 -22.34 -1.57
C SER A 143 -15.37 -22.19 -1.19
N GLY A 144 -14.61 -21.48 -2.03
CA GLY A 144 -13.21 -21.12 -1.78
C GLY A 144 -13.03 -19.71 -1.22
N ARG A 145 -14.11 -19.03 -0.80
CA ARG A 145 -14.05 -17.65 -0.32
C ARG A 145 -13.21 -17.56 0.95
N SER A 146 -12.23 -16.67 0.97
CA SER A 146 -11.43 -16.40 2.18
C SER A 146 -12.33 -16.01 3.35
N ARG A 147 -11.99 -16.52 4.53
CA ARG A 147 -12.64 -16.13 5.78
C ARG A 147 -12.35 -14.65 6.09
N PRO A 148 -13.24 -13.95 6.82
CA PRO A 148 -12.87 -12.66 7.38
C PRO A 148 -11.66 -12.85 8.32
N GLY A 149 -10.79 -11.85 8.34
CA GLY A 149 -9.68 -11.73 9.30
C GLY A 149 -9.68 -10.31 9.87
N SER A 150 -8.60 -9.91 10.53
CA SER A 150 -8.46 -8.52 11.01
C SER A 150 -8.66 -7.51 9.87
N LYS A 151 -9.55 -6.54 10.11
CA LYS A 151 -9.86 -5.46 9.15
C LYS A 151 -8.69 -4.50 8.94
N TRP A 152 -7.86 -4.30 9.97
CA TRP A 152 -6.74 -3.37 9.92
C TRP A 152 -5.57 -4.01 9.18
N LEU A 153 -5.15 -5.21 9.60
CA LEU A 153 -4.18 -6.02 8.86
C LEU A 153 -4.62 -6.20 7.39
N ALA A 154 -5.93 -6.29 7.16
CA ALA A 154 -6.47 -6.38 5.82
C ALA A 154 -6.18 -5.19 4.93
N ALA A 155 -6.47 -4.01 5.44
CA ALA A 155 -6.28 -2.75 4.74
C ALA A 155 -4.79 -2.48 4.52
N THR A 156 -3.98 -2.68 5.57
CA THR A 156 -2.53 -2.52 5.52
C THR A 156 -1.91 -3.42 4.45
N LEU A 157 -2.14 -4.73 4.49
CA LEU A 157 -1.58 -5.65 3.49
C LEU A 157 -2.04 -5.32 2.07
N ALA A 158 -3.28 -4.82 1.91
CA ALA A 158 -3.78 -4.42 0.60
C ALA A 158 -2.99 -3.22 0.06
N GLN A 159 -2.70 -2.22 0.88
CA GLN A 159 -1.85 -1.09 0.51
C GLN A 159 -0.43 -1.55 0.17
N CYS A 160 0.15 -2.43 1.00
CA CYS A 160 1.48 -2.97 0.73
C CYS A 160 1.53 -3.75 -0.58
N ALA A 161 0.50 -4.54 -0.89
CA ALA A 161 0.40 -5.29 -2.14
C ALA A 161 0.28 -4.37 -3.38
N GLU A 162 -0.44 -3.25 -3.29
CA GLU A 162 -0.49 -2.26 -4.37
C GLU A 162 0.85 -1.52 -4.55
N ALA A 163 1.55 -1.22 -3.45
CA ALA A 163 2.89 -0.65 -3.50
C ALA A 163 3.87 -1.64 -4.16
N ALA A 164 3.93 -2.87 -3.66
CA ALA A 164 4.75 -3.94 -4.21
C ALA A 164 4.45 -4.21 -5.69
N GLY A 165 3.17 -4.18 -6.08
CA GLY A 165 2.74 -4.35 -7.48
C GLY A 165 3.25 -3.26 -8.43
N ARG A 166 3.56 -2.07 -7.92
CA ARG A 166 4.14 -0.94 -8.67
C ARG A 166 5.68 -0.96 -8.66
N SER A 167 6.30 -1.65 -7.72
CA SER A 167 7.76 -1.78 -7.61
C SER A 167 8.34 -2.66 -8.72
N LYS A 168 9.10 -2.05 -9.63
CA LYS A 168 9.77 -2.74 -10.74
C LYS A 168 11.02 -3.48 -10.25
N GLY A 169 11.39 -4.57 -10.92
CA GLY A 169 12.60 -5.34 -10.60
C GLY A 169 12.47 -6.30 -9.42
N THR A 170 11.34 -6.31 -8.72
CA THR A 170 11.12 -7.11 -7.49
C THR A 170 10.33 -8.39 -7.74
N TYR A 171 10.51 -9.37 -6.87
CA TYR A 171 9.76 -10.63 -6.89
C TYR A 171 8.25 -10.42 -6.70
N LEU A 172 7.85 -9.62 -5.71
CA LEU A 172 6.44 -9.36 -5.41
C LEU A 172 5.76 -8.56 -6.53
N GLY A 173 6.47 -7.61 -7.15
CA GLY A 173 6.00 -6.90 -8.34
C GLY A 173 5.77 -7.84 -9.52
N ALA A 174 6.73 -8.72 -9.82
CA ALA A 174 6.57 -9.73 -10.87
C ALA A 174 5.42 -10.72 -10.58
N GLN A 175 5.25 -11.11 -9.31
CA GLN A 175 4.14 -11.97 -8.88
C GLN A 175 2.80 -11.28 -9.15
N PHE A 176 2.67 -10.01 -8.77
CA PHE A 176 1.46 -9.21 -8.96
C PHE A 176 1.08 -9.14 -10.44
N GLN A 177 1.99 -8.68 -11.31
CA GLN A 177 1.68 -8.47 -12.73
C GLN A 177 1.30 -9.79 -13.43
N ARG A 178 2.02 -10.87 -13.13
CA ARG A 178 1.74 -12.21 -13.69
C ARG A 178 0.38 -12.75 -13.26
N LEU A 179 -0.06 -12.46 -12.05
CA LEU A 179 -1.39 -12.87 -11.56
C LEU A 179 -2.48 -11.94 -12.04
N ARG A 180 -2.21 -10.64 -12.13
CA ARG A 180 -3.16 -9.63 -12.62
C ARG A 180 -3.58 -9.94 -14.05
N GLY A 181 -2.63 -10.22 -14.94
CA GLY A 181 -2.92 -10.58 -16.33
C GLY A 181 -3.73 -11.87 -16.50
N ARG A 182 -3.65 -12.82 -15.55
CA ARG A 182 -4.32 -14.13 -15.64
C ARG A 182 -5.60 -14.26 -14.84
N ARG A 183 -5.71 -13.57 -13.70
CA ARG A 183 -6.77 -13.75 -12.70
C ARG A 183 -7.49 -12.46 -12.32
N GLY A 184 -7.05 -11.32 -12.84
CA GLY A 184 -7.56 -10.01 -12.49
C GLY A 184 -6.90 -9.41 -11.25
N HIS A 185 -7.07 -8.09 -11.08
CA HIS A 185 -6.41 -7.28 -10.08
C HIS A 185 -6.67 -7.73 -8.63
N ALA A 186 -7.95 -7.93 -8.26
CA ALA A 186 -8.31 -8.33 -6.89
C ALA A 186 -7.66 -9.66 -6.44
N LYS A 187 -7.58 -10.65 -7.33
CA LYS A 187 -6.95 -11.95 -7.04
C LYS A 187 -5.42 -11.85 -6.97
N ALA A 188 -4.83 -10.96 -7.78
CA ALA A 188 -3.39 -10.68 -7.74
C ALA A 188 -3.01 -10.01 -6.42
N ARG A 189 -3.74 -8.97 -6.02
CA ARG A 189 -3.56 -8.28 -4.75
C ARG A 189 -3.62 -9.25 -3.58
N LYS A 190 -4.67 -10.07 -3.50
CA LYS A 190 -4.85 -11.07 -2.44
C LYS A 190 -3.69 -12.08 -2.33
N ALA A 191 -3.10 -12.47 -3.47
CA ALA A 191 -1.97 -13.39 -3.49
C ALA A 191 -0.66 -12.74 -3.05
N VAL A 192 -0.46 -11.45 -3.35
CA VAL A 192 0.69 -10.69 -2.87
C VAL A 192 0.54 -10.39 -1.38
N GLU A 193 -0.66 -10.03 -0.91
CA GLU A 193 -0.96 -9.90 0.54
C GLU A 193 -0.57 -11.17 1.31
N HIS A 194 -0.90 -12.36 0.78
CA HIS A 194 -0.48 -13.64 1.34
C HIS A 194 1.05 -13.78 1.38
N SER A 195 1.72 -13.40 0.29
CA SER A 195 3.18 -13.54 0.18
C SER A 195 3.94 -12.59 1.11
N ILE A 196 3.43 -11.36 1.28
CA ILE A 196 3.94 -10.39 2.27
C ILE A 196 3.80 -10.95 3.68
N LEU A 197 2.65 -11.52 4.02
CA LEU A 197 2.42 -12.08 5.35
C LEU A 197 3.29 -13.32 5.63
N VAL A 198 3.54 -14.15 4.62
CA VAL A 198 4.49 -15.27 4.72
C VAL A 198 5.92 -14.77 4.86
N ALA A 199 6.30 -13.70 4.16
CA ALA A 199 7.60 -13.07 4.32
C ALA A 199 7.77 -12.50 5.75
N ALA A 200 6.79 -11.74 6.23
CA ALA A 200 6.76 -11.20 7.59
C ALA A 200 6.94 -12.29 8.64
N TYR A 201 6.25 -13.43 8.50
CA TYR A 201 6.44 -14.57 9.39
C TYR A 201 7.90 -15.02 9.46
N HIS A 202 8.55 -15.24 8.31
CA HIS A 202 9.92 -15.77 8.30
C HIS A 202 10.97 -14.74 8.68
N VAL A 203 10.74 -13.47 8.35
CA VAL A 203 11.62 -12.35 8.72
C VAL A 203 11.63 -12.17 10.24
N LEU A 204 10.46 -12.22 10.89
CA LEU A 204 10.33 -12.14 12.35
C LEU A 204 10.83 -13.40 13.05
N ASP A 205 10.45 -14.59 12.57
CA ASP A 205 10.86 -15.87 13.18
C ASP A 205 12.39 -16.07 13.15
N ARG A 206 13.03 -15.71 12.03
CA ARG A 206 14.47 -15.95 11.82
C ARG A 206 15.33 -14.73 12.12
N HIS A 207 14.73 -13.57 12.38
CA HIS A 207 15.44 -12.31 12.62
C HIS A 207 16.41 -11.95 11.49
N VAL A 208 15.99 -12.12 10.24
CA VAL A 208 16.79 -11.80 9.04
C VAL A 208 16.02 -10.94 8.07
N ALA A 209 16.72 -10.03 7.40
CA ALA A 209 16.13 -9.14 6.41
C ALA A 209 15.49 -9.91 5.24
N TYR A 210 14.44 -9.33 4.65
CA TYR A 210 13.81 -9.86 3.46
C TYR A 210 14.79 -9.82 2.28
N GLN A 211 15.05 -10.98 1.70
CA GLN A 211 15.83 -11.10 0.47
C GLN A 211 14.90 -11.20 -0.73
N ASP A 212 14.87 -10.16 -1.56
CA ASP A 212 14.08 -10.17 -2.79
C ASP A 212 14.68 -11.17 -3.80
N LEU A 213 13.81 -12.02 -4.37
CA LEU A 213 14.23 -13.06 -5.31
C LEU A 213 14.49 -12.53 -6.73
N GLY A 214 14.15 -11.28 -7.01
CA GLY A 214 14.22 -10.64 -8.32
C GLY A 214 12.99 -10.89 -9.19
N ALA A 215 12.75 -9.97 -10.12
CA ALA A 215 11.64 -10.07 -11.07
C ALA A 215 11.72 -11.28 -12.02
N ASP A 216 12.94 -11.80 -12.25
CA ASP A 216 13.21 -12.92 -13.13
C ASP A 216 13.03 -14.30 -12.47
N TRP A 217 12.75 -14.35 -11.16
CA TRP A 217 12.64 -15.60 -10.42
C TRP A 217 11.64 -16.58 -11.04
N PHE A 218 10.50 -16.09 -11.53
CA PHE A 218 9.49 -16.96 -12.16
C PHE A 218 9.97 -17.57 -13.48
N VAL A 219 10.93 -16.93 -14.14
CA VAL A 219 11.61 -17.45 -15.33
C VAL A 219 12.66 -18.47 -14.91
N ARG A 220 13.59 -18.09 -14.02
CA ARG A 220 14.67 -18.97 -13.52
C ARG A 220 14.16 -20.25 -12.86
N ARG A 221 12.99 -20.20 -12.21
CA ARG A 221 12.38 -21.37 -11.56
C ARG A 221 11.83 -22.40 -12.55
N ARG A 222 11.46 -21.99 -13.76
CA ARG A 222 10.89 -22.88 -14.80
C ARG A 222 11.38 -22.48 -16.19
N PRO A 223 12.70 -22.61 -16.46
CA PRO A 223 13.30 -22.13 -17.70
C PRO A 223 12.73 -22.85 -18.93
N GLU A 224 12.56 -24.17 -18.87
CA GLU A 224 12.01 -24.95 -19.99
C GLU A 224 10.58 -24.56 -20.36
N ALA A 225 9.70 -24.37 -19.36
CA ALA A 225 8.32 -23.99 -19.61
C ALA A 225 8.25 -22.56 -20.18
N HIS A 226 9.19 -21.69 -19.78
CA HIS A 226 9.31 -20.38 -20.38
C HIS A 226 9.79 -20.46 -21.84
N ALA A 227 10.83 -21.25 -22.10
CA ALA A 227 11.39 -21.45 -23.42
C ALA A 227 10.35 -22.02 -24.39
N ARG A 228 9.61 -23.06 -23.98
CA ARG A 228 8.50 -23.64 -24.77
C ARG A 228 7.43 -22.62 -25.13
N ARG A 229 7.06 -21.74 -24.18
CA ARG A 229 6.09 -20.67 -24.44
C ARG A 229 6.62 -19.65 -25.45
N LEU A 230 7.91 -19.29 -25.37
CA LEU A 230 8.53 -18.37 -26.34
C LEU A 230 8.62 -19.01 -27.72
N ALA A 231 9.01 -20.30 -27.80
CA ALA A 231 9.01 -21.04 -29.05
C ALA A 231 7.63 -21.04 -29.70
N HIS A 232 6.56 -21.36 -28.96
CA HIS A 232 5.21 -21.29 -29.50
C HIS A 232 4.80 -19.90 -29.97
N GLN A 233 5.25 -18.84 -29.30
CA GLN A 233 4.97 -17.46 -29.75
C GLN A 233 5.70 -17.12 -31.05
N ILE A 234 6.93 -17.60 -31.22
CA ILE A 234 7.72 -17.39 -32.44
C ILE A 234 7.20 -18.26 -33.59
N GLU A 235 6.78 -19.50 -33.30
CA GLU A 235 6.11 -20.40 -34.24
C GLU A 235 4.80 -19.81 -34.76
N ALA A 236 4.01 -19.18 -33.88
CA ALA A 236 2.79 -18.47 -34.27
C ALA A 236 3.03 -17.29 -35.22
N LEU A 237 4.27 -16.77 -35.29
CA LEU A 237 4.68 -15.74 -36.24
C LEU A 237 5.20 -16.31 -37.57
N GLY A 238 5.18 -17.64 -37.75
CA GLY A 238 5.59 -18.32 -38.98
C GLY A 238 7.05 -18.79 -39.02
N PHE A 239 7.78 -18.72 -37.90
CA PHE A 239 9.17 -19.15 -37.83
C PHE A 239 9.29 -20.56 -37.25
N ARG A 240 10.23 -21.37 -37.76
CA ARG A 240 10.56 -22.66 -37.14
C ARG A 240 11.53 -22.44 -35.98
N VAL A 241 11.18 -22.90 -34.78
CA VAL A 241 12.04 -22.81 -33.60
C VAL A 241 12.60 -24.17 -33.24
N THR A 242 13.89 -24.23 -32.91
CA THR A 242 14.52 -25.42 -32.34
C THR A 242 15.24 -24.97 -31.07
N ILE A 243 14.86 -25.54 -29.93
CA ILE A 243 15.48 -25.25 -28.64
C ILE A 243 16.49 -26.37 -28.38
N GLU A 244 17.78 -26.05 -28.49
CA GLU A 244 18.85 -26.97 -28.14
C GLU A 244 19.43 -26.57 -26.78
N PRO A 245 19.63 -27.52 -25.85
CA PRO A 245 20.31 -27.22 -24.60
C PRO A 245 21.77 -26.85 -24.90
N THR A 246 22.19 -25.67 -24.44
CA THR A 246 23.63 -25.36 -24.35
C THR A 246 24.24 -26.40 -23.42
N GLY A 247 25.21 -27.19 -23.91
CA GLY A 247 25.77 -28.35 -23.22
C GLY A 247 26.03 -28.14 -21.72
N GLN A 248 25.77 -29.20 -20.94
CA GLN A 248 25.82 -29.27 -19.47
C GLN A 248 26.82 -28.32 -18.79
N ALA A 249 26.34 -27.52 -17.84
CA ALA A 249 27.17 -27.02 -16.76
C ALA A 249 27.64 -28.22 -15.93
N ALA A 250 28.95 -28.47 -15.96
CA ALA A 250 29.65 -29.34 -15.01
C ALA A 250 29.68 -28.70 -13.61
#